data_AF-D6PBY3-F1
#
_entry.id   AF-D6PBY3-F1
#
_cell.length_a   1.000
_cell.length_b   1.000
_cell.length_c   1.000
_cell.angle_alpha   90.00
_cell.angle_beta   90.00
_cell.angle_gamma   90.00
#
_symmetry.space_group_name_H-M   'P 1'
#
loop_
_entity.id
_entity.type
_entity.pdbx_description
1 polymer ?
#
loop_
_entity_poly.entity_id
_entity_poly.type
_entity_poly.pdbx_seq_one_letter_code
_entity_poly.pdbx_strand_id
1 'polypeptide(L)'
;MEDTVGEMIREKGQEFGTTTGRPRRCGWLDLVMLELSNRICGFTSLAIMKLDILSDMEEIKVCVAYEDHTGSQINHFPSSLSYLAKCKPVYKTFSGWSSSDIDIPKGIIPDEMKTFLSFVSEKLSIPISIVSLGPGRDETIIL
;
A
#
# COMPACT_ATOMS: atom_id res chain seq x y z
N MET A 1 2.59 12.08 -6.91
CA MET A 1 3.88 11.40 -6.93
C MET A 1 4.35 11.44 -8.37
N GLU A 2 5.09 12.50 -8.70
CA GLU A 2 5.75 12.67 -10.01
C GLU A 2 7.24 12.42 -9.81
N ASP A 3 7.54 11.28 -9.18
CA ASP A 3 8.86 10.97 -8.66
C ASP A 3 9.32 9.63 -9.20
N THR A 4 10.64 9.46 -9.31
CA THR A 4 11.33 8.23 -9.73
C THR A 4 10.79 6.96 -9.08
N VAL A 5 10.31 7.05 -7.83
CA VAL A 5 9.71 5.93 -7.10
C VAL A 5 8.38 5.47 -7.71
N GLY A 6 7.54 6.39 -8.20
CA GLY A 6 6.28 6.03 -8.86
C GLY A 6 6.52 5.30 -10.19
N GLU A 7 7.59 5.65 -10.91
CA GLU A 7 8.04 4.94 -12.10
C GLU A 7 8.61 3.56 -11.74
N MET A 8 9.44 3.47 -10.70
CA MET A 8 9.96 2.20 -10.19
C MET A 8 8.83 1.23 -9.81
N ILE A 9 7.83 1.68 -9.05
CA ILE A 9 6.66 0.88 -8.67
C ILE A 9 5.91 0.41 -9.94
N ARG A 10 5.76 1.30 -10.93
CA ARG A 10 5.08 0.96 -12.18
C ARG A 10 5.82 -0.11 -12.97
N GLU A 11 7.13 0.04 -13.11
CA GLU A 11 7.97 -0.89 -13.87
C GLU A 11 8.02 -2.26 -13.19
N LYS A 12 8.36 -2.30 -11.89
CA LYS A 12 8.36 -3.54 -11.09
C LYS A 12 6.98 -4.21 -11.10
N GLY A 13 5.92 -3.43 -10.97
CA GLY A 13 4.54 -3.94 -10.91
C GLY A 13 3.90 -4.30 -12.25
N GLN A 14 4.58 -4.03 -13.36
CA GLN A 14 4.04 -4.11 -14.72
C GLN A 14 2.70 -3.39 -14.86
N GLU A 15 2.60 -2.19 -14.28
CA GLU A 15 1.35 -1.44 -14.18
C GLU A 15 1.02 -0.68 -15.46
N PHE A 16 0.74 -1.44 -16.52
CA PHE A 16 0.35 -0.99 -17.84
C PHE A 16 -1.00 -1.59 -18.24
N GLY A 17 -1.77 -0.85 -19.03
CA GLY A 17 -2.99 -1.37 -19.64
C GLY A 17 -2.67 -2.54 -20.58
N THR A 18 -3.34 -3.68 -20.40
CA THR A 18 -3.05 -4.91 -21.16
C THR A 18 -3.25 -4.77 -22.66
N THR A 19 -4.20 -3.94 -23.10
CA THR A 19 -4.47 -3.70 -24.54
C THR A 19 -3.74 -2.48 -25.07
N THR A 20 -3.74 -1.38 -24.31
CA THR A 20 -3.27 -0.08 -24.81
C THR A 20 -1.81 0.21 -24.47
N GLY A 21 -1.20 -0.56 -23.57
CA GLY A 21 0.13 -0.28 -23.02
C GLY A 21 0.21 1.01 -22.20
N ARG A 22 -0.93 1.68 -21.92
CA ARG A 22 -0.92 2.96 -21.22
C ARG A 22 -0.45 2.78 -19.77
N PRO A 23 0.51 3.57 -19.27
CA PRO A 23 0.98 3.48 -17.89
C PRO A 23 -0.13 3.86 -16.91
N ARG A 24 -0.31 3.07 -15.84
CA ARG A 24 -1.18 3.44 -14.71
C ARG A 24 -0.45 4.41 -13.79
N ARG A 25 -1.22 5.27 -13.12
CA ARG A 25 -0.66 6.13 -12.06
C ARG A 25 -0.39 5.25 -10.84
N CYS A 26 0.83 5.33 -10.32
CA CYS A 26 1.25 4.62 -9.13
C CYS A 26 1.47 5.60 -7.98
N GLY A 27 1.28 5.10 -6.76
CA GLY A 27 1.45 5.87 -5.54
C GLY A 27 1.48 4.93 -4.33
N TRP A 28 1.75 5.51 -3.17
CA TRP A 28 1.76 4.79 -1.90
C TRP A 28 0.36 4.32 -1.48
N LEU A 29 0.33 3.32 -0.60
CA LEU A 29 -0.90 2.84 0.01
C LEU A 29 -1.58 3.97 0.79
N ASP A 30 -2.89 4.14 0.57
CA ASP A 30 -3.69 5.16 1.22
C ASP A 30 -4.68 4.54 2.21
N LEU A 31 -4.38 4.67 3.51
CA LEU A 31 -5.22 4.09 4.55
C LEU A 31 -6.48 4.92 4.81
N VAL A 32 -6.50 6.21 4.49
CA VAL A 32 -7.68 7.06 4.66
C VAL A 32 -8.76 6.63 3.65
N MET A 33 -8.34 6.35 2.41
CA MET A 33 -9.23 5.80 1.38
C MET A 33 -9.63 4.34 1.67
N LEU A 34 -8.71 3.53 2.19
CA LEU A 34 -9.00 2.14 2.53
C LEU A 34 -9.98 2.03 3.72
N GLU A 35 -9.87 2.91 4.71
CA GLU A 35 -10.84 3.03 5.81
C GLU A 35 -12.24 3.39 5.28
N LEU A 36 -12.35 4.35 4.36
CA LEU A 36 -13.63 4.67 3.71
C LEU A 36 -14.20 3.43 3.00
N SER A 37 -13.35 2.70 2.27
CA SER A 37 -13.76 1.48 1.56
C SER A 37 -14.29 0.42 2.52
N ASN A 38 -13.63 0.23 3.67
CA ASN A 38 -14.10 -0.66 4.73
C ASN A 38 -15.44 -0.21 5.31
N ARG A 39 -15.61 1.10 5.60
CA ARG A 39 -16.88 1.61 6.13
C ARG A 39 -18.07 1.40 5.19
N ILE A 40 -17.82 1.36 3.88
CA ILE A 40 -18.85 1.11 2.86
C ILE A 40 -19.11 -0.40 2.70
N CYS A 41 -18.07 -1.21 2.63
CA CYS A 41 -18.17 -2.61 2.25
C CYS A 41 -18.22 -3.59 3.43
N GLY A 42 -17.76 -3.20 4.61
CA GLY A 42 -17.69 -4.05 5.80
C GLY A 42 -16.70 -5.20 5.66
N PHE A 43 -15.42 -4.92 5.44
CA PHE A 43 -14.40 -5.95 5.27
C PHE A 43 -14.21 -6.76 6.56
N THR A 44 -14.25 -8.09 6.44
CA THR A 44 -13.93 -9.01 7.53
C THR A 44 -12.44 -9.33 7.61
N SER A 45 -11.75 -9.26 6.48
CA SER A 45 -10.30 -9.39 6.38
C SER A 45 -9.76 -8.71 5.13
N LEU A 46 -8.44 -8.49 5.10
CA LEU A 46 -7.71 -7.95 3.97
C LEU A 46 -6.86 -9.03 3.29
N ALA A 47 -6.78 -8.93 1.97
CA ALA A 47 -5.80 -9.60 1.15
C ALA A 47 -4.84 -8.54 0.57
N ILE A 48 -3.59 -8.54 1.02
CA ILE A 48 -2.56 -7.58 0.56
C ILE A 48 -1.82 -8.20 -0.62
N MET A 49 -1.95 -7.59 -1.79
CA MET A 49 -1.42 -8.15 -3.04
C MET A 49 -0.20 -7.36 -3.52
N LYS A 50 0.67 -8.05 -4.28
CA LYS A 50 1.83 -7.46 -4.95
C LYS A 50 2.81 -6.75 -4.01
N LEU A 51 2.99 -7.28 -2.80
CA LEU A 51 3.86 -6.65 -1.80
C LEU A 51 5.36 -6.81 -2.14
N ASP A 52 5.70 -7.75 -3.02
CA ASP A 52 7.01 -7.95 -3.62
C ASP A 52 7.52 -6.76 -4.43
N ILE A 53 6.62 -5.93 -5.01
CA ILE A 53 6.98 -4.73 -5.76
C ILE A 53 7.76 -3.74 -4.89
N LEU A 54 7.48 -3.71 -3.59
CA LEU A 54 8.09 -2.78 -2.64
C LEU A 54 9.45 -3.27 -2.11
N SER A 55 9.86 -4.49 -2.44
CA SER A 55 11.17 -5.01 -2.07
C SER A 55 12.30 -4.18 -2.68
N ASP A 56 13.45 -4.17 -2.00
CA ASP A 56 14.67 -3.45 -2.34
C ASP A 56 14.52 -1.91 -2.40
N MET A 57 13.43 -1.37 -1.86
CA MET A 57 13.30 0.07 -1.59
C MET A 57 13.96 0.39 -0.24
N GLU A 58 14.55 1.58 -0.11
CA GLU A 58 15.11 2.03 1.18
C GLU A 58 13.99 2.37 2.18
N GLU A 59 12.93 3.01 1.68
CA GLU A 59 11.80 3.46 2.48
C GLU A 59 10.48 3.11 1.80
N ILE A 60 9.49 2.75 2.63
CA ILE A 60 8.10 2.54 2.21
C ILE A 60 7.23 3.54 2.97
N LYS A 61 6.34 4.23 2.24
CA LYS A 61 5.45 5.23 2.83
C LYS A 61 4.01 4.77 2.75
N VAL A 62 3.23 5.16 3.76
CA VAL A 62 1.80 4.89 3.84
C VAL A 62 1.08 6.17 4.25
N CYS A 63 0.06 6.58 3.50
CA CYS A 63 -0.73 7.74 3.84
C CYS A 63 -1.66 7.40 5.01
N VAL A 64 -1.54 8.13 6.11
CA VAL A 64 -2.27 7.88 7.38
C VAL A 64 -3.29 8.96 7.72
N ALA A 65 -3.19 10.11 7.07
CA ALA A 65 -4.09 11.26 7.18
C ALA A 65 -3.87 12.16 5.96
N TYR A 66 -4.77 13.11 5.75
CA TYR A 66 -4.49 14.26 4.89
C TYR A 66 -4.33 15.52 5.73
N GLU A 67 -3.60 16.49 5.23
CA GLU A 67 -3.52 17.85 5.74
C GLU A 67 -4.24 18.76 4.75
N ASP A 68 -5.19 19.56 5.21
CA ASP A 68 -5.87 20.52 4.35
C ASP A 68 -5.06 21.81 4.13
N HIS A 69 -5.57 22.68 3.28
CA HIS A 69 -4.96 23.97 2.97
C HIS A 69 -4.87 24.95 4.17
N THR A 70 -5.54 24.66 5.29
CA THR A 70 -5.46 25.41 6.55
C THR A 70 -4.38 24.85 7.50
N GLY A 71 -3.79 23.69 7.16
CA GLY A 71 -2.87 22.95 8.02
C GLY A 71 -3.57 21.98 8.98
N SER A 72 -4.88 21.81 8.86
CA SER A 72 -5.63 20.91 9.74
C SER A 72 -5.54 19.46 9.24
N GLN A 73 -5.27 18.53 10.15
CA GLN A 73 -5.25 17.11 9.83
C GLN A 73 -6.67 16.53 9.75
N ILE A 74 -6.93 15.78 8.69
CA ILE A 74 -8.18 15.08 8.44
C ILE A 74 -7.90 13.58 8.29
N ASN A 75 -8.65 12.79 9.06
CA ASN A 75 -8.51 11.33 9.13
C ASN A 75 -9.65 10.61 8.38
N HIS A 76 -10.35 11.32 7.50
CA HIS A 76 -11.42 10.76 6.69
C HIS A 76 -11.29 11.25 5.26
N PHE A 77 -11.74 10.43 4.32
CA PHE A 77 -11.69 10.77 2.91
C PHE A 77 -12.70 11.90 2.62
N PRO A 78 -12.28 13.05 2.05
CA PRO A 78 -13.18 14.16 1.77
C PRO A 78 -14.22 13.82 0.70
N SER A 79 -15.46 14.25 0.90
CA SER A 79 -16.54 14.09 -0.09
C SER A 79 -16.40 15.00 -1.31
N SER A 80 -15.58 16.05 -1.23
CA SER A 80 -15.35 16.99 -2.33
C SER A 80 -14.00 16.76 -2.97
N LEU A 81 -13.99 16.44 -4.27
CA LEU A 81 -12.76 16.27 -5.05
C LEU A 81 -11.95 17.56 -5.17
N SER A 82 -12.61 18.71 -5.25
CA SER A 82 -11.93 20.02 -5.31
C SER A 82 -11.27 20.39 -3.97
N TYR A 83 -11.80 19.86 -2.86
CA TYR A 83 -11.18 19.97 -1.55
C TYR A 83 -10.01 19.00 -1.41
N LEU A 84 -10.21 17.71 -1.76
CA LEU A 84 -9.16 16.70 -1.75
C LEU A 84 -7.95 17.10 -2.61
N ALA A 85 -8.18 17.73 -3.77
CA ALA A 85 -7.11 18.23 -4.64
C ALA A 85 -6.20 19.30 -3.99
N LYS A 86 -6.68 19.95 -2.91
CA LYS A 86 -5.91 20.93 -2.13
C LYS A 86 -5.28 20.32 -0.88
N CYS A 87 -5.57 19.06 -0.57
CA CYS A 87 -5.01 18.36 0.56
C CYS A 87 -3.65 17.75 0.22
N LYS A 88 -2.80 17.63 1.24
CA LYS A 88 -1.50 16.95 1.15
C LYS A 88 -1.55 15.65 1.95
N PRO A 89 -0.99 14.54 1.45
CA PRO A 89 -0.90 13.31 2.22
C PRO A 89 0.10 13.46 3.37
N VAL A 90 -0.28 12.97 4.55
CA VAL A 90 0.59 12.80 5.70
C VAL A 90 1.05 11.34 5.71
N TYR A 91 2.35 11.13 5.53
CA TYR A 91 2.93 9.80 5.44
C TYR A 91 3.50 9.32 6.77
N LYS A 92 3.31 8.04 7.08
CA LYS A 92 4.19 7.28 7.96
C LYS A 92 5.19 6.52 7.10
N THR A 93 6.46 6.60 7.47
CA THR A 93 7.56 5.92 6.80
C THR A 93 7.94 4.64 7.55
N PHE A 94 8.27 3.60 6.80
CA PHE A 94 8.81 2.33 7.24
C PHE A 94 10.14 2.09 6.52
N SER A 95 11.06 1.40 7.17
CA SER A 95 12.21 0.81 6.48
C SER A 95 11.70 -0.16 5.41
N GLY A 96 12.30 -0.12 4.23
CA GLY A 96 12.06 -1.18 3.26
C GLY A 96 12.80 -2.46 3.63
N TRP A 97 12.66 -3.47 2.79
CA TRP A 97 13.17 -4.82 3.02
C TRP A 97 13.80 -5.40 1.75
N SER A 98 14.75 -6.31 1.92
CA SER A 98 15.40 -6.99 0.80
C SER A 98 14.54 -8.13 0.27
N SER A 99 14.49 -8.28 -1.05
CA SER A 99 13.90 -9.46 -1.70
C SER A 99 14.62 -10.77 -1.36
N SER A 100 15.91 -10.71 -1.01
CA SER A 100 16.71 -11.88 -0.60
C SER A 100 16.25 -12.51 0.72
N ASP A 101 15.50 -11.78 1.52
CA ASP A 101 15.11 -12.17 2.87
C ASP A 101 13.71 -12.81 2.90
N ILE A 102 13.13 -13.06 1.71
CA ILE A 102 11.83 -13.69 1.50
C ILE A 102 12.04 -15.13 1.04
N ASP A 103 11.48 -16.10 1.76
CA ASP A 103 11.42 -17.52 1.35
C ASP A 103 9.99 -18.03 1.60
N ILE A 104 9.15 -17.90 0.58
CA ILE A 104 7.71 -18.24 0.65
C ILE A 104 7.47 -19.72 0.96
N PRO A 105 8.16 -20.69 0.32
CA PRO A 105 8.03 -22.11 0.68
C PRO A 105 8.30 -22.40 2.15
N LYS A 106 9.17 -21.61 2.80
CA LYS A 106 9.46 -21.73 4.24
C LYS A 106 8.65 -20.77 5.12
N GLY A 107 7.78 -19.95 4.54
CA GLY A 107 7.01 -18.93 5.25
C GLY A 107 7.85 -17.82 5.87
N ILE A 108 9.06 -17.59 5.36
CA ILE A 108 9.98 -16.57 5.88
C ILE A 108 9.69 -15.25 5.18
N ILE A 109 9.40 -14.22 5.98
CA ILE A 109 9.30 -12.83 5.54
C ILE A 109 10.09 -11.92 6.50
N PRO A 110 10.63 -10.79 6.00
CA PRO A 110 11.39 -9.81 6.79
C PRO A 110 10.56 -9.22 7.94
N ASP A 111 11.23 -8.85 9.03
CA ASP A 111 10.55 -8.27 10.19
C ASP A 111 10.00 -6.85 9.89
N GLU A 112 10.62 -6.12 8.98
CA GLU A 112 10.13 -4.85 8.44
C GLU A 112 8.79 -5.03 7.73
N MET A 113 8.65 -6.12 6.96
CA MET A 113 7.40 -6.47 6.29
C MET A 113 6.32 -6.84 7.30
N LYS A 114 6.65 -7.63 8.33
CA LYS A 114 5.71 -7.93 9.43
C LYS A 114 5.26 -6.66 10.15
N THR A 115 6.20 -5.75 10.44
CA THR A 115 5.91 -4.46 11.09
C THR A 115 4.96 -3.61 10.24
N PHE A 116 5.20 -3.54 8.94
CA PHE A 116 4.32 -2.87 7.99
C PHE A 116 2.91 -3.48 7.99
N LEU A 117 2.79 -4.80 7.86
CA LEU A 117 1.51 -5.51 7.83
C LEU A 117 0.74 -5.34 9.14
N SER A 118 1.39 -5.50 10.28
CA SER A 118 0.80 -5.27 11.61
C SER A 118 0.28 -3.85 11.74
N PHE A 119 1.07 -2.85 11.32
CA PHE A 119 0.62 -1.46 11.35
C PHE A 119 -0.64 -1.23 10.51
N VAL A 120 -0.70 -1.75 9.29
CA VAL A 120 -1.88 -1.61 8.42
C VAL A 120 -3.12 -2.26 9.07
N SER A 121 -2.95 -3.49 9.58
CA SER A 121 -4.00 -4.24 10.26
C SER A 121 -4.53 -3.50 11.50
N GLU A 122 -3.63 -3.02 12.36
CA GLU A 122 -3.96 -2.29 13.58
C GLU A 122 -4.64 -0.95 13.28
N LYS A 123 -4.08 -0.19 12.32
CA LYS A 123 -4.60 1.13 11.94
C LYS A 123 -6.03 1.06 11.42
N LEU A 124 -6.37 -0.01 10.71
CA LEU A 124 -7.72 -0.22 10.17
C LEU A 124 -8.63 -1.03 11.11
N SER A 125 -8.06 -1.70 12.11
CA SER A 125 -8.75 -2.72 12.92
C SER A 125 -9.40 -3.82 12.07
N ILE A 126 -8.69 -4.26 11.03
CA ILE A 126 -9.12 -5.34 10.11
C ILE A 126 -7.98 -6.35 9.99
N PRO A 127 -8.20 -7.66 10.24
CA PRO A 127 -7.15 -8.65 10.11
C PRO A 127 -6.70 -8.83 8.67
N ILE A 128 -5.42 -9.12 8.47
CA ILE A 128 -4.87 -9.52 7.16
C ILE A 128 -4.85 -11.05 7.13
N SER A 129 -5.53 -11.66 6.17
CA SER A 129 -5.59 -13.12 6.04
C SER A 129 -4.74 -13.66 4.89
N ILE A 130 -4.39 -12.80 3.92
CA ILE A 130 -3.65 -13.21 2.73
C ILE A 130 -2.61 -12.14 2.38
N VAL A 131 -1.39 -12.57 2.09
CA VAL A 131 -0.31 -11.71 1.55
C VAL A 131 0.26 -12.37 0.29
N SER A 132 0.18 -11.71 -0.86
CA SER A 132 0.78 -12.17 -2.11
C SER A 132 2.09 -11.41 -2.39
N LEU A 133 3.11 -12.19 -2.74
CA LEU A 133 4.49 -11.76 -3.01
C LEU A 133 4.92 -12.15 -4.44
N GLY A 134 3.96 -12.37 -5.34
CA GLY A 134 4.21 -12.69 -6.74
C GLY A 134 2.94 -13.07 -7.50
N PRO A 135 3.02 -13.22 -8.84
CA PRO A 135 1.89 -13.56 -9.70
C PRO A 135 1.46 -15.03 -9.60
N GLY A 136 2.34 -15.92 -9.14
CA GLY A 136 2.10 -17.34 -8.98
C GLY A 136 1.17 -17.65 -7.81
N ARG A 137 0.42 -18.75 -7.93
CA ARG A 137 -0.49 -19.21 -6.86
C ARG A 137 0.25 -19.56 -5.57
N ASP A 138 1.44 -20.12 -5.70
CA ASP A 138 2.28 -20.54 -4.58
C ASP A 138 3.11 -19.37 -4.00
N GLU A 139 3.04 -18.18 -4.62
CA GLU A 139 3.69 -16.95 -4.15
C GLU A 139 2.77 -16.17 -3.19
N THR A 140 2.07 -16.90 -2.32
CA THR A 140 1.06 -16.36 -1.40
C THR A 140 1.19 -17.00 -0.03
N ILE A 141 1.14 -16.16 1.00
CA ILE A 141 1.10 -16.54 2.42
C ILE A 141 -0.35 -16.41 2.90
N ILE A 142 -0.84 -17.46 3.54
CA ILE A 142 -2.14 -17.48 4.24
C ILE A 142 -1.84 -17.37 5.74
N LEU A 143 -2.42 -16.37 6.40
CA LEU A 143 -2.20 -16.05 7.82
C LEU A 143 -3.30 -16.63 8.72
#